data_AF-A0A6V7EQL6-F1
#
_entry.id   AF-A0A6V7EQL6-F1
#
_cell.length_a   1.000
_cell.length_b   1.000
_cell.length_c   1.000
_cell.angle_alpha   90.00
_cell.angle_beta   90.00
_cell.angle_gamma   90.00
#
_symmetry.space_group_name_H-M   'P 1'
#
loop_
_entity.id
_entity.type
_entity.pdbx_description
1 polymer ?
#
loop_
_entity_poly.entity_id
_entity_poly.type
_entity_poly.pdbx_seq_one_letter_code
_entity_poly.pdbx_strand_id
1 'polypeptide(L)' 'MTMHPNDRLAALEWALARARDAGKTDDLVRLTHVPALQELRDEAQREARGG' A
#
# COMPACT_ATOMS: atom_id res chain seq x y z
N MET A 1 2.32 21.04 3.05
CA MET A 1 1.32 20.07 3.52
C MET A 1 2.08 18.80 3.88
N THR A 2 2.53 18.70 5.14
CA THR A 2 3.26 17.54 5.64
C THR A 2 2.27 16.41 5.85
N MET A 3 2.20 15.50 4.89
CA MET A 3 1.40 14.27 4.98
C MET A 3 1.91 13.49 6.20
N HIS A 4 1.08 13.31 7.23
CA HIS A 4 1.51 12.65 8.44
C HIS A 4 1.90 11.20 8.08
N PRO A 5 2.91 10.58 8.73
CA PRO A 5 3.29 9.19 8.45
C PRO A 5 2.09 8.22 8.52
N ASN A 6 1.10 8.52 9.37
CA ASN A 6 -0.16 7.78 9.44
C ASN A 6 -1.08 8.01 8.23
N ASP A 7 -1.10 9.21 7.63
CA ASP A 7 -1.88 9.47 6.40
C ASP A 7 -1.29 8.70 5.21
N ARG A 8 0.05 8.61 5.14
CA ARG A 8 0.74 7.81 4.11
C ARG A 8 0.40 6.33 4.27
N LEU A 9 0.39 5.81 5.50
CA LEU A 9 0.01 4.41 5.77
C LEU A 9 -1.45 4.14 5.39
N ALA A 10 -2.38 5.02 5.79
CA ALA A 10 -3.80 4.88 5.46
C ALA A 10 -4.05 4.91 3.94
N ALA A 11 -3.35 5.79 3.21
CA ALA A 11 -3.41 5.83 1.75
C ALA A 11 -2.89 4.54 1.10
N LEU A 12 -1.81 3.96 1.62
CA LEU A 12 -1.24 2.70 1.13
C LEU A 12 -2.15 1.50 1.43
N GLU A 13 -2.78 1.45 2.61
CA GLU A 13 -3.77 0.42 2.93
C GLU A 13 -5.00 0.49 2.02
N TRP A 14 -5.50 1.70 1.77
CA TRP A 14 -6.59 1.92 0.81
C TRP A 14 -6.20 1.48 -0.61
N ALA A 15 -5.02 1.88 -1.09
CA ALA A 15 -4.52 1.51 -2.41
C ALA A 15 -4.34 -0.01 -2.56
N LEU A 16 -3.84 -0.68 -1.51
CA LEU A 16 -3.68 -2.13 -1.50
C LEU A 16 -5.03 -2.85 -1.55
N ALA A 17 -6.04 -2.39 -0.80
CA ALA A 17 -7.38 -2.95 -0.86
C ALA A 17 -7.98 -2.83 -2.27
N ARG A 18 -7.80 -1.68 -2.91
CA ARG A 18 -8.25 -1.45 -4.29
C ARG A 18 -7.51 -2.32 -5.30
N ALA A 19 -6.20 -2.45 -5.17
CA ALA A 19 -5.37 -3.28 -6.05
C ALA A 19 -5.70 -4.76 -5.90
N ARG A 20 -6.02 -5.24 -4.69
CA ARG A 20 -6.48 -6.61 -4.46
C ARG A 20 -7.83 -6.88 -5.11
N ASP A 21 -8.74 -5.91 -5.07
CA ASP A 21 -10.04 -6.03 -5.72
C ASP A 21 -9.92 -6.06 -7.25
N ALA A 22 -9.14 -5.12 -7.82
CA ALA A 22 -8.81 -5.12 -9.25
C ALA A 22 -8.06 -6.40 -9.68
N GLY A 23 -7.19 -6.92 -8.81
CA GLY A 23 -6.45 -8.16 -9.03
C GLY A 23 -7.31 -9.43 -9.11
N LYS A 24 -8.60 -9.36 -8.77
CA LYS A 24 -9.54 -10.47 -8.99
C LYS A 24 -9.92 -10.61 -10.46
N THR A 25 -9.88 -9.51 -11.21
CA THR A 25 -10.25 -9.45 -12.63
C THR A 25 -9.05 -9.24 -13.55
N ASP A 26 -7.96 -8.69 -13.01
CA ASP A 26 -6.74 -8.38 -13.75
C ASP A 26 -5.52 -9.04 -13.10
N ASP A 27 -5.06 -10.12 -13.71
CA ASP A 27 -3.90 -10.88 -13.23
C ASP A 27 -2.60 -10.08 -13.23
N LEU A 28 -2.44 -9.10 -14.14
CA LEU A 28 -1.26 -8.26 -14.17
C LEU A 28 -1.20 -7.38 -12.92
N VAL A 29 -2.33 -6.79 -12.52
CA VAL A 29 -2.45 -6.00 -11.29
C VAL A 29 -2.16 -6.88 -10.06
N ARG A 30 -2.70 -8.10 -10.04
CA ARG A 30 -2.46 -9.07 -8.95
C ARG A 30 -0.98 -9.43 -8.80
N LEU A 31 -0.29 -9.66 -9.91
CA LEU A 31 1.09 -10.15 -9.91
C LEU A 31 2.12 -9.03 -9.74
N THR A 32 1.79 -7.78 -10.10
CA THR A 32 2.77 -6.68 -10.11
C THR A 32 2.47 -5.60 -9.08
N HIS A 33 1.21 -5.16 -8.97
CA HIS A 33 0.84 -4.00 -8.16
C HIS A 33 0.55 -4.36 -6.72
N VAL A 34 -0.11 -5.50 -6.48
CA VAL A 34 -0.37 -6.00 -5.12
C VAL A 34 0.93 -6.19 -4.33
N PRO A 35 1.95 -6.92 -4.81
CA PRO A 35 3.20 -7.09 -4.05
C PRO A 35 3.94 -5.76 -3.85
N ALA A 36 4.05 -4.91 -4.88
CA ALA A 36 4.72 -3.61 -4.76
C ALA A 36 4.06 -2.69 -3.71
N LEU A 37 2.72 -2.66 -3.66
CA LEU A 37 1.98 -1.89 -2.66
C LEU A 37 2.11 -2.48 -1.25
N GLN A 38 2.27 -3.81 -1.11
CA GLN A 38 2.55 -4.43 0.19
C GLN A 38 3.92 -4.02 0.71
N GLU A 39 4.96 -4.06 -0.13
CA GLU A 39 6.31 -3.65 0.27
C GLU A 39 6.36 -2.18 0.72
N LEU A 40 5.70 -1.28 -0.03
CA LEU A 40 5.60 0.14 0.33
C LEU A 40 4.86 0.36 1.64
N ARG A 41 3.78 -0.40 1.90
CA ARG A 41 3.06 -0.35 3.18
C ARG A 41 3.97 -0.82 4.32
N ASP A 42 4.69 -1.91 4.14
CA ASP A 42 5.57 -2.48 5.17
C ASP A 42 6.77 -1.58 5.48
N GLU A 43 7.27 -0.85 4.50
CA GLU A 43 8.25 0.22 4.70
C GLU A 43 7.64 1.38 5.49
N ALA A 44 6.51 1.93 5.02
CA ALA A 44 5.86 3.06 5.69
C ALA A 44 5.44 2.73 7.13
N GLN A 45 5.02 1.50 7.40
CA GLN A 45 4.70 1.03 8.76
C GLN A 45 5.94 0.91 9.64
N ARG A 46 7.09 0.49 9.08
CA ARG A 46 8.36 0.47 9.82
C ARG A 46 8.82 1.88 10.15
N GLU A 47 8.73 2.81 9.20
CA GLU A 47 9.05 4.23 9.42
C GLU A 47 8.14 4.86 10.49
N ALA A 48 6.84 4.56 10.46
CA ALA A 48 5.89 5.06 11.45
C ALA A 48 6.09 4.49 12.86
N ARG A 49 6.70 3.30 13.00
CA ARG A 49 7.00 2.66 14.31
C ARG A 49 8.38 2.99 14.86
N GLY A 50 9.31 3.40 14.00
CA GLY A 50 10.68 3.76 14.38
C GLY A 50 10.89 5.25 14.65
N GLY A 51 9.83 6.05 14.55
CA GLY A 51 9.80 7.49 14.86
C GLY A 51 9.47 7.78 16.32
#